data_AF-A0A9N9JTQ6-F1
#
_entry.id   AF-A0A9N9JTQ6-F1
#
_cell.length_a   1.000
_cell.length_b   1.000
_cell.length_c   1.000
_cell.angle_alpha   90.00
_cell.angle_beta   90.00
_cell.angle_gamma   90.00
#
_symmetry.space_group_name_H-M   'P 1'
#
loop_
_entity.id
_entity.type
_entity.pdbx_description
1 polymer ?
#
loop_
_entity_poly.entity_id
_entity_poly.type
_entity_poly.pdbx_seq_one_letter_code
_entity_poly.pdbx_strand_id
1 'polypeptide(L)'
;ALFYVHTCKDKDCKLLPDNTEHIFKNISTHYFDKSFETFPAPPKDNSTSKTTPFTPDYIIFKPNQQYIATFNKTIPLYTLNELAIKADQKFDEINNSETNSKQTAFYFYSYLKVYLNTTTKNDSISDLELNKALEKIITSTINPHILAHIILYFHIQS
;
A
#
# COMPACT_ATOMS: atom_id res chain seq x y z
N ALA A 1 -6.28 -6.45 9.55
CA ALA A 1 -5.51 -5.81 10.65
C ALA A 1 -6.41 -5.42 11.83
N LEU A 2 -7.42 -4.56 11.66
CA LEU A 2 -8.29 -4.10 12.77
C LEU A 2 -9.09 -5.20 13.49
N PHE A 3 -9.39 -6.33 12.85
CA PHE A 3 -10.21 -7.40 13.44
C PHE A 3 -9.57 -8.10 14.65
N TYR A 4 -8.23 -8.27 14.67
CA TYR A 4 -7.53 -9.03 15.71
C TYR A 4 -6.97 -8.17 16.85
N VAL A 5 -6.81 -6.86 16.64
CA VAL A 5 -6.37 -5.94 17.71
C VAL A 5 -7.44 -5.81 18.80
N HIS A 6 -8.72 -6.03 18.45
CA HIS A 6 -9.85 -5.95 19.39
C HIS A 6 -10.13 -7.25 20.18
N THR A 7 -9.42 -8.36 19.92
CA THR A 7 -9.74 -9.68 20.51
C THR A 7 -8.81 -10.13 21.64
N CYS A 8 -7.77 -9.37 22.00
CA CYS A 8 -6.97 -9.67 23.18
C CYS A 8 -7.75 -9.25 24.45
N LYS A 9 -8.61 -10.16 24.94
CA LYS A 9 -9.44 -9.98 26.15
C LYS A 9 -8.98 -10.84 27.34
N ASP A 10 -7.91 -11.61 27.18
CA ASP A 10 -7.42 -12.54 28.21
C ASP A 10 -6.14 -12.07 28.90
N LYS A 11 -6.01 -12.44 30.18
CA LYS A 11 -4.90 -12.09 31.07
C LYS A 11 -3.56 -12.73 30.66
N ASP A 12 -3.57 -13.72 29.76
CA ASP A 12 -2.39 -14.44 29.24
C ASP A 12 -2.31 -14.35 27.70
N CYS A 13 -2.16 -13.13 27.19
CA CYS A 13 -2.08 -12.90 25.74
C CYS A 13 -0.67 -13.26 25.21
N LYS A 14 -0.42 -14.56 24.97
CA LYS A 14 0.84 -15.10 24.41
C LYS A 14 0.94 -14.93 22.89
N LEU A 15 0.74 -13.70 22.41
CA LEU A 15 0.76 -13.42 20.98
C LEU A 15 2.19 -13.40 20.41
N LEU A 16 3.13 -12.88 21.21
CA LEU A 16 4.55 -12.81 20.89
C LEU A 16 5.33 -13.70 21.89
N PRO A 17 6.52 -14.19 21.51
CA PRO A 17 7.40 -14.88 22.46
C PRO A 17 7.72 -14.01 23.67
N ASP A 18 7.83 -14.62 24.84
CA ASP A 18 8.00 -13.92 26.14
C ASP A 18 9.21 -12.96 26.18
N ASN A 19 10.22 -13.17 25.31
CA ASN A 19 11.41 -12.33 25.18
C ASN A 19 11.26 -11.17 24.18
N THR A 20 10.04 -10.87 23.73
CA THR A 20 9.76 -9.83 22.72
C THR A 20 8.98 -8.71 23.36
N GLU A 21 9.36 -7.45 23.12
CA GLU A 21 8.61 -6.32 23.65
C GLU A 21 7.22 -6.23 22.99
N HIS A 22 6.16 -6.11 23.79
CA HIS A 22 4.77 -6.01 23.32
C HIS A 22 4.44 -4.58 22.83
N ILE A 23 5.22 -4.07 21.87
CA ILE A 23 4.99 -2.78 21.22
C ILE A 23 4.21 -2.96 19.90
N PHE A 24 3.52 -1.91 19.48
CA PHE A 24 2.69 -1.89 18.27
C PHE A 24 3.44 -2.43 17.03
N LYS A 25 4.71 -2.05 16.87
CA LYS A 25 5.58 -2.53 15.78
C LYS A 25 5.62 -4.05 15.72
N ASN A 26 5.96 -4.71 16.83
CA ASN A 26 6.17 -6.16 16.88
C ASN A 26 4.85 -6.93 16.70
N ILE A 27 3.76 -6.41 17.29
CA ILE A 27 2.42 -6.98 17.14
C ILE A 27 1.94 -6.87 15.69
N SER A 28 2.13 -5.70 15.07
CA SER A 28 1.76 -5.46 13.68
C SER A 28 2.52 -6.38 12.72
N THR A 29 3.84 -6.49 12.91
CA THR A 29 4.68 -7.39 12.12
C THR A 29 4.21 -8.85 12.25
N HIS A 30 3.99 -9.34 13.47
CA HIS A 30 3.51 -10.72 13.67
C HIS A 30 2.23 -11.02 12.89
N TYR A 31 1.23 -10.14 12.98
CA TYR A 31 -0.03 -10.33 12.25
C TYR A 31 0.13 -10.23 10.74
N PHE A 32 1.02 -9.36 10.27
CA PHE A 32 1.32 -9.23 8.86
C PHE A 32 1.99 -10.51 8.34
N ASP A 33 2.98 -11.04 9.05
CA ASP A 33 3.67 -12.29 8.70
C ASP A 33 2.69 -13.48 8.69
N LYS A 34 1.88 -13.61 9.76
CA LYS A 34 0.80 -14.61 9.86
C LYS A 34 -0.19 -14.55 8.69
N SER A 35 -0.39 -13.37 8.12
CA SER A 35 -1.31 -13.21 6.98
C SER A 35 -0.80 -13.93 5.73
N PHE A 36 0.52 -14.00 5.50
CA PHE A 36 1.08 -14.73 4.37
C PHE A 36 0.98 -16.25 4.54
N GLU A 37 1.05 -16.75 5.77
CA GLU A 37 0.79 -18.18 6.07
C GLU A 37 -0.68 -18.53 5.84
N THR A 38 -1.58 -17.66 6.27
CA THR A 38 -3.03 -17.89 6.22
C THR A 38 -3.59 -17.70 4.81
N PHE A 39 -3.02 -16.77 4.06
CA PHE A 39 -3.41 -16.43 2.69
C PHE A 39 -2.18 -16.55 1.77
N PRO A 40 -1.68 -17.78 1.55
CA PRO A 40 -0.49 -17.99 0.75
C PRO A 40 -0.73 -17.52 -0.68
N ALA A 41 0.30 -16.94 -1.30
CA ALA A 41 0.27 -16.63 -2.71
C ALA A 41 0.05 -17.94 -3.49
N PRO A 42 -0.86 -17.98 -4.48
CA PRO A 42 -1.03 -19.16 -5.30
C PRO A 42 0.29 -19.51 -6.01
N PRO A 43 0.59 -20.80 -6.21
CA PRO A 43 1.80 -21.24 -6.89
C PRO A 43 1.88 -20.59 -8.28
N LYS A 44 3.10 -20.19 -8.68
CA LYS A 44 3.34 -19.61 -10.00
C LYS A 44 2.95 -20.62 -11.06
N ASP A 45 1.98 -20.26 -11.89
CA ASP A 45 1.61 -21.05 -13.05
C ASP A 45 2.75 -20.95 -14.08
N ASN A 46 3.35 -22.09 -14.43
CA ASN A 46 4.50 -22.17 -15.35
C ASN A 46 4.09 -21.98 -16.82
N SER A 47 2.81 -21.74 -17.08
CA SER A 47 2.30 -21.26 -18.36
C SER A 47 2.75 -19.81 -18.60
N THR A 48 3.98 -19.61 -19.08
CA THR A 48 4.39 -18.33 -19.66
C THR A 48 3.67 -18.12 -21.00
N SER A 49 2.40 -17.71 -20.94
CA SER A 49 1.81 -16.96 -22.04
C SER A 49 2.67 -15.71 -22.24
N LYS A 50 3.16 -15.48 -23.46
CA LYS A 50 3.90 -14.26 -23.79
C LYS A 50 2.91 -13.09 -23.80
N THR A 51 2.61 -12.55 -22.63
CA THR A 51 1.79 -11.35 -22.50
C THR A 51 2.63 -10.13 -22.81
N THR A 52 2.09 -9.21 -23.58
CA THR A 52 2.66 -7.88 -23.77
C THR A 52 2.27 -7.01 -22.58
N PRO A 53 3.23 -6.43 -21.83
CA PRO A 53 2.92 -5.64 -20.65
C PRO A 53 2.31 -4.30 -21.03
N PHE A 54 1.20 -3.94 -20.38
CA PHE A 54 0.69 -2.56 -20.37
C PHE A 54 1.36 -1.77 -19.25
N THR A 55 1.96 -0.63 -19.59
CA THR A 55 2.58 0.29 -18.63
C THR A 55 1.68 1.52 -18.45
N PRO A 56 1.09 1.71 -17.26
CA PRO A 56 0.27 2.89 -16.99
C PRO A 56 1.05 4.21 -17.04
N ASP A 57 0.37 5.28 -17.42
CA ASP A 57 0.92 6.64 -17.29
C ASP A 57 0.77 7.14 -15.85
N TYR A 58 1.90 7.37 -15.20
CA TYR A 58 1.98 7.86 -13.83
C TYR A 58 2.26 9.36 -13.72
N ILE A 59 2.43 10.06 -14.84
CA ILE A 59 2.68 11.52 -14.85
C ILE A 59 1.54 12.26 -14.16
N ILE A 60 0.32 11.72 -14.19
CA ILE A 60 -0.89 12.26 -13.57
C ILE A 60 -0.78 12.58 -12.07
N PHE A 61 0.23 12.04 -11.37
CA PHE A 61 0.48 12.25 -9.95
C PHE A 61 1.50 13.37 -9.64
N LYS A 62 2.18 13.89 -10.66
CA LYS A 62 3.19 14.96 -10.52
C LYS A 62 2.55 16.30 -10.09
N PRO A 63 3.37 17.29 -9.67
CA PRO A 63 2.87 18.63 -9.39
C PRO A 63 2.12 19.22 -10.59
N ASN A 64 1.06 19.99 -10.31
CA ASN A 64 0.19 20.65 -11.30
C ASN A 64 -0.59 19.69 -12.22
N GLN A 65 -0.71 18.41 -11.88
CA GLN A 65 -1.51 17.44 -12.61
C GLN A 65 -2.85 17.17 -11.91
N GLN A 66 -3.78 16.55 -12.63
CA GLN A 66 -5.16 16.31 -12.18
C GLN A 66 -5.23 15.58 -10.83
N TYR A 67 -4.33 14.63 -10.60
CA TYR A 67 -4.31 13.78 -9.41
C TYR A 67 -3.05 13.98 -8.58
N ILE A 68 -2.62 15.25 -8.41
CA ILE A 68 -1.44 15.58 -7.61
C ILE A 68 -1.37 14.77 -6.30
N ALA A 69 -0.26 14.05 -6.13
CA ALA A 69 -0.03 13.19 -4.98
C ALA A 69 0.58 14.02 -3.83
N THR A 70 -0.06 14.03 -2.67
CA THR A 70 0.36 14.78 -1.48
C THR A 70 -0.26 14.16 -0.22
N PHE A 71 0.45 14.18 0.90
CA PHE A 71 -0.04 13.78 2.21
C PHE A 71 -1.04 14.79 2.78
N ASN A 72 -1.10 16.02 2.23
CA ASN A 72 -2.08 17.02 2.62
C ASN A 72 -3.52 16.69 2.18
N LYS A 73 -3.70 15.62 1.41
CA LYS A 73 -5.01 15.16 0.94
C LYS A 73 -5.19 13.68 1.27
N THR A 74 -6.45 13.27 1.40
CA THR A 74 -6.80 11.86 1.50
C THR A 74 -6.39 11.13 0.22
N ILE A 75 -5.85 9.91 0.36
CA ILE A 75 -5.54 9.05 -0.79
C ILE A 75 -6.83 8.82 -1.58
N PRO A 76 -6.85 9.09 -2.89
CA PRO A 76 -8.06 8.99 -3.70
C PRO A 76 -8.32 7.53 -4.10
N LEU A 77 -8.61 6.65 -3.12
CA LEU A 77 -8.76 5.20 -3.32
C LEU A 77 -9.73 4.83 -4.44
N TYR A 78 -10.87 5.53 -4.51
CA TYR A 78 -11.84 5.35 -5.60
C TYR A 78 -11.22 5.61 -6.98
N THR A 79 -10.48 6.71 -7.12
CA THR A 79 -9.78 7.05 -8.36
C THR A 79 -8.70 6.03 -8.71
N LEU A 80 -7.93 5.56 -7.72
CA LEU A 80 -6.91 4.53 -7.95
C LEU A 80 -7.55 3.21 -8.44
N ASN A 81 -8.72 2.86 -7.91
CA ASN A 81 -9.48 1.70 -8.35
C ASN A 81 -10.00 1.86 -9.80
N GLU A 82 -10.57 3.01 -10.14
CA GLU A 82 -10.99 3.33 -11.51
C GLU A 82 -9.83 3.27 -12.51
N LEU A 83 -8.67 3.80 -12.13
CA LEU A 83 -7.45 3.73 -12.95
C LEU A 83 -6.98 2.28 -13.12
N ALA A 84 -7.05 1.47 -12.06
CA ALA A 84 -6.69 0.06 -12.10
C ALA A 84 -7.59 -0.76 -13.03
N ILE A 85 -8.91 -0.54 -12.96
CA ILE A 85 -9.88 -1.18 -13.87
C ILE A 85 -9.57 -0.81 -15.32
N LYS A 86 -9.28 0.47 -15.61
CA LYS A 86 -8.93 0.91 -16.96
C LYS A 86 -7.60 0.33 -17.45
N ALA A 87 -6.62 0.16 -16.57
CA ALA A 87 -5.34 -0.44 -16.91
C ALA A 87 -5.49 -1.95 -17.21
N ASP A 88 -6.33 -2.63 -16.44
CA ASP A 88 -6.71 -4.03 -16.64
C ASP A 88 -7.36 -4.21 -18.03
N GLN A 89 -8.40 -3.41 -18.32
CA GLN A 89 -9.06 -3.40 -19.63
C GLN A 89 -8.09 -3.18 -20.80
N LYS A 90 -7.16 -2.23 -20.67
CA LYS A 90 -6.14 -1.99 -21.70
C LYS A 90 -5.18 -3.14 -21.89
N PHE A 91 -4.77 -3.80 -20.80
CA PHE A 91 -3.93 -4.99 -20.90
C PHE A 91 -4.68 -6.09 -21.65
N ASP A 92 -5.96 -6.28 -21.37
CA ASP A 92 -6.77 -7.30 -22.02
C ASP A 92 -6.99 -7.01 -23.50
N GLU A 93 -7.23 -5.76 -23.87
CA GLU A 93 -7.26 -5.31 -25.26
C GLU A 93 -5.96 -5.65 -26.00
N ILE A 94 -4.81 -5.48 -25.35
CA ILE A 94 -3.49 -5.77 -25.94
C ILE A 94 -3.26 -7.29 -26.08
N ASN A 95 -3.75 -8.08 -25.14
CA ASN A 95 -3.44 -9.51 -25.04
C ASN A 95 -4.57 -10.44 -25.53
N ASN A 96 -5.70 -9.89 -25.95
CA ASN A 96 -6.94 -10.63 -26.25
C ASN A 96 -7.33 -11.58 -25.10
N SER A 97 -7.20 -11.09 -23.86
CA SER A 97 -7.56 -11.82 -22.64
C SER A 97 -8.85 -11.26 -22.02
N GLU A 98 -9.27 -11.86 -20.90
CA GLU A 98 -10.38 -11.37 -20.10
C GLU A 98 -9.86 -10.73 -18.80
N THR A 99 -10.52 -9.64 -18.40
CA THR A 99 -10.29 -8.98 -17.12
C THR A 99 -10.41 -9.97 -15.98
N ASN A 100 -9.49 -9.89 -15.03
CA ASN A 100 -9.57 -10.70 -13.82
C ASN A 100 -9.20 -9.88 -12.59
N SER A 101 -9.81 -10.23 -11.46
CA SER A 101 -9.64 -9.48 -10.21
C SER A 101 -8.21 -9.43 -9.69
N LYS A 102 -7.36 -10.42 -10.03
CA LYS A 102 -5.94 -10.43 -9.64
C LYS A 102 -5.15 -9.37 -10.42
N GLN A 103 -5.45 -9.20 -11.70
CA GLN A 103 -4.84 -8.23 -12.58
C GLN A 103 -5.29 -6.81 -12.24
N THR A 104 -6.59 -6.62 -11.98
CA THR A 104 -7.09 -5.34 -11.42
C THR A 104 -6.37 -4.98 -10.12
N ALA A 105 -6.24 -5.95 -9.19
CA ALA A 105 -5.55 -5.72 -7.91
C ALA A 105 -4.06 -5.39 -8.12
N PHE A 106 -3.38 -6.06 -9.06
CA PHE A 106 -2.00 -5.74 -9.42
C PHE A 106 -1.84 -4.28 -9.89
N TYR A 107 -2.72 -3.81 -10.77
CA TYR A 107 -2.70 -2.42 -11.23
C TYR A 107 -3.03 -1.44 -10.09
N PHE A 108 -3.98 -1.77 -9.22
CA PHE A 108 -4.31 -0.96 -8.05
C PHE A 108 -3.09 -0.76 -7.14
N TYR A 109 -2.40 -1.84 -6.78
CA TYR A 109 -1.20 -1.74 -5.94
C TYR A 109 -0.04 -1.02 -6.65
N SER A 110 0.06 -1.16 -7.97
CA SER A 110 1.04 -0.42 -8.78
C SER A 110 0.77 1.09 -8.72
N TYR A 111 -0.48 1.51 -8.93
CA TYR A 111 -0.88 2.92 -8.80
C TYR A 111 -0.70 3.44 -7.38
N LEU A 112 -1.08 2.69 -6.35
CA LEU A 112 -0.90 3.07 -4.95
C LEU A 112 0.57 3.27 -4.60
N LYS A 113 1.45 2.35 -5.02
CA LYS A 113 2.89 2.45 -4.80
C LYS A 113 3.48 3.68 -5.46
N VAL A 114 3.10 3.96 -6.71
CA VAL A 114 3.60 5.15 -7.44
C VAL A 114 3.03 6.43 -6.84
N TYR A 115 1.75 6.44 -6.42
CA TYR A 115 1.14 7.56 -5.73
C TYR A 115 1.93 7.91 -4.46
N LEU A 116 2.18 6.93 -3.58
CA LEU A 116 2.92 7.15 -2.33
C LEU A 116 4.37 7.63 -2.59
N ASN A 117 5.09 7.01 -3.53
CA ASN A 117 6.43 7.45 -3.92
C ASN A 117 6.46 8.86 -4.51
N THR A 118 5.41 9.26 -5.22
CA THR A 118 5.31 10.60 -5.81
C THR A 118 4.94 11.61 -4.74
N THR A 119 4.05 11.25 -3.81
CA THR A 119 3.71 12.03 -2.62
C THR A 119 4.96 12.38 -1.81
N THR A 120 5.83 11.40 -1.50
CA THR A 120 7.04 11.65 -0.70
C THR A 120 8.00 12.60 -1.38
N LYS A 121 8.10 12.55 -2.71
CA LYS A 121 8.89 13.49 -3.51
C LYS A 121 8.26 14.88 -3.55
N ASN A 122 6.96 14.97 -3.78
CA ASN A 122 6.22 16.24 -3.88
C ASN A 122 6.22 17.00 -2.55
N ASP A 123 6.13 16.29 -1.43
CA ASP A 123 6.14 16.88 -0.08
C ASP A 123 7.57 16.99 0.51
N SER A 124 8.59 16.66 -0.29
CA SER A 124 10.02 16.73 0.06
C SER A 124 10.37 15.95 1.33
N ILE A 125 9.87 14.72 1.46
CA ILE A 125 10.19 13.79 2.56
C ILE A 125 10.84 12.48 2.09
N SER A 126 11.12 12.32 0.80
CA SER A 126 11.66 11.08 0.23
C SER A 126 12.99 10.63 0.86
N ASP A 127 13.78 11.58 1.35
CA ASP A 127 15.12 11.32 1.92
C ASP A 127 15.13 11.42 3.46
N LEU A 128 13.96 11.49 4.08
CA LEU A 128 13.82 11.60 5.53
C LEU A 128 13.61 10.23 6.17
N GLU A 129 14.28 10.01 7.29
CA GLU A 129 13.93 8.95 8.24
C GLU A 129 12.51 9.17 8.79
N LEU A 130 11.81 8.07 9.11
CA LEU A 130 10.40 8.08 9.53
C LEU A 130 10.09 9.16 10.58
N ASN A 131 10.88 9.28 11.63
CA ASN A 131 10.63 10.25 12.71
C ASN A 131 10.72 11.70 12.21
N LYS A 132 11.64 12.01 11.29
CA LYS A 132 11.78 13.35 10.69
C LYS A 132 10.67 13.64 9.68
N ALA A 133 10.23 12.62 8.95
CA ALA A 133 9.07 12.71 8.07
C ALA A 133 7.79 13.01 8.88
N LEU A 134 7.62 12.32 10.02
CA LEU A 134 6.54 12.55 10.96
C LEU A 134 6.62 13.95 11.57
N GLU A 135 7.76 14.42 12.07
CA GLU A 135 7.91 15.79 12.61
C GLU A 135 7.60 16.88 11.57
N LYS A 136 7.99 16.66 10.31
CA LYS A 136 7.74 17.63 9.24
C LYS A 136 6.26 17.71 8.84
N ILE A 137 5.51 16.61 8.98
CA ILE A 137 4.13 16.51 8.51
C ILE A 137 3.13 16.69 9.67
N ILE A 138 3.47 16.24 10.88
CA ILE A 138 2.65 16.38 12.09
C ILE A 138 2.71 17.83 12.58
N THR A 139 1.65 18.57 12.28
CA THR A 139 1.22 19.73 13.06
C THR A 139 0.20 19.29 14.11
N SER A 140 -0.08 20.14 15.11
CA SER A 140 -0.97 19.84 16.26
C SER A 140 -2.40 19.43 15.91
N THR A 141 -2.77 19.48 14.63
CA THR A 141 -4.09 19.16 14.07
C THR A 141 -4.00 18.18 12.90
N ILE A 142 -3.08 17.21 12.94
CA ILE A 142 -2.99 16.23 11.85
C ILE A 142 -4.18 15.26 11.83
N ASN A 143 -4.68 14.99 10.63
CA ASN A 143 -5.69 13.99 10.39
C ASN A 143 -5.07 12.58 10.59
N PRO A 144 -5.63 11.70 11.45
CA PRO A 144 -5.11 10.35 11.71
C PRO A 144 -4.89 9.49 10.47
N HIS A 145 -5.65 9.72 9.39
CA HIS A 145 -5.48 9.03 8.12
C HIS A 145 -4.14 9.37 7.45
N ILE A 146 -3.69 10.63 7.56
CA ILE A 146 -2.39 11.06 7.01
C ILE A 146 -1.26 10.33 7.73
N LEU A 147 -1.37 10.23 9.07
CA LEU A 147 -0.40 9.53 9.91
C LEU A 147 -0.28 8.04 9.53
N ALA A 148 -1.42 7.36 9.37
CA ALA A 148 -1.46 5.95 9.01
C ALA A 148 -0.81 5.66 7.64
N HIS A 149 -0.95 6.57 6.68
CA HIS A 149 -0.38 6.40 5.34
C HIS A 149 1.14 6.56 5.31
N ILE A 150 1.71 7.48 6.10
CA ILE A 150 3.17 7.63 6.23
C ILE A 150 3.77 6.35 6.81
N ILE A 151 3.15 5.81 7.86
CA ILE A 151 3.59 4.54 8.47
C ILE A 151 3.56 3.40 7.46
N LEU A 152 2.49 3.30 6.66
CA LEU A 152 2.36 2.27 5.63
C LEU A 152 3.45 2.36 4.56
N TYR A 153 3.82 3.56 4.12
CA TYR A 153 4.88 3.76 3.13
C TYR A 153 6.22 3.16 3.57
N PHE A 154 6.69 3.54 4.76
CA PHE A 154 7.98 3.08 5.27
C PHE A 154 8.03 1.57 5.51
N HIS A 155 6.88 0.94 5.77
CA HIS A 155 6.79 -0.50 5.94
C HIS A 155 6.87 -1.28 4.62
N ILE A 156 6.47 -0.68 3.51
CA ILE A 156 6.55 -1.30 2.18
C ILE A 156 7.95 -1.13 1.56
N GLN A 157 8.72 -0.14 2.01
CA GLN A 157 10.02 0.18 1.45
C GLN A 157 11.17 -0.66 2.03
N SER A 158 11.04 -1.13 3.28
CA SER A 158 11.94 -2.08 3.95
C SER A 158 11.75 -3.50 3.45
#